data_AF-A0A7Y1Z8I6-F1
#
_entry.id   AF-A0A7Y1Z8I6-F1
#
_cell.length_a   1.000
_cell.length_b   1.000
_cell.length_c   1.000
_cell.angle_alpha   90.00
_cell.angle_beta   90.00
_cell.angle_gamma   90.00
#
_symmetry.space_group_name_H-M   'P 1'
#
loop_
_entity.id
_entity.type
_entity.pdbx_description
1 polymer ?
#
loop_
_entity_poly.entity_id
_entity_poly.type
_entity_poly.pdbx_seq_one_letter_code
_entity_poly.pdbx_strand_id
1 'polypeptide(L)'
;MKIKTLKSLFHFNKGDQAGILFLAATIISYLYVEIYYHPSNEMVFSFSSSEIKQVQQQIDSMKILALEERQHKIYPFNPNFITDYKAYTLGMTPEQFDKLKAFREKDQWVNSKHDFQRVTGVSDSLLEIISSYFKFPDWVSKP
;
A
#
# COMPACT_ATOMS: atom_id res chain seq x y z
N MET A 1 -22.20 -81.72 -1.38
CA MET A 1 -21.76 -80.34 -1.08
C MET A 1 -22.58 -79.82 0.10
N LYS A 2 -22.02 -79.72 1.31
CA LYS A 2 -22.75 -79.22 2.49
C LYS A 2 -22.73 -77.69 2.48
N ILE A 3 -23.89 -77.07 2.27
CA ILE A 3 -24.05 -75.63 2.43
C ILE A 3 -24.06 -75.36 3.94
N LYS A 4 -22.99 -74.74 4.46
CA LYS A 4 -23.00 -74.16 5.80
C LYS A 4 -24.02 -73.03 5.79
N THR A 5 -25.13 -73.21 6.51
CA THR A 5 -26.07 -72.13 6.75
C THR A 5 -25.37 -71.03 7.55
N LEU A 6 -25.43 -69.79 7.04
CA LEU A 6 -24.98 -68.62 7.78
C LEU A 6 -25.75 -68.59 9.10
N LYS A 7 -25.04 -68.68 10.24
CA LYS A 7 -25.65 -68.47 11.55
C LYS A 7 -26.36 -67.12 11.51
N SER A 8 -27.62 -67.09 11.94
CA SER A 8 -28.42 -65.87 12.01
C SER A 8 -27.62 -64.79 12.75
N LEU A 9 -27.27 -63.71 12.04
CA LEU A 9 -26.61 -62.52 12.61
C LEU A 9 -27.50 -61.77 13.61
N PHE A 10 -28.75 -62.21 13.78
CA PHE A 10 -29.81 -61.58 14.56
C PHE A 10 -30.28 -62.46 15.73
N HIS A 11 -29.37 -63.16 16.40
CA HIS A 11 -29.65 -63.78 17.70
C HIS A 11 -29.06 -62.91 18.80
N PHE A 12 -29.90 -62.01 19.34
CA PHE A 12 -29.51 -61.10 20.42
C PHE A 12 -30.05 -61.60 21.75
N ASN A 13 -29.16 -61.73 22.74
CA ASN A 13 -29.57 -61.94 24.12
C ASN A 13 -30.06 -60.61 24.74
N LYS A 14 -30.62 -60.66 25.95
CA LYS A 14 -31.16 -59.45 26.62
C LYS A 14 -30.09 -58.37 26.85
N GLY A 15 -28.84 -58.76 27.08
CA GLY A 15 -27.70 -57.84 27.21
C GLY A 15 -27.34 -57.18 25.89
N ASP A 16 -27.32 -57.94 24.79
CA ASP A 16 -27.07 -57.40 23.45
C ASP A 16 -28.15 -56.37 23.06
N GLN A 17 -29.42 -56.66 23.37
CA GLN A 17 -30.53 -55.74 23.13
C GLN A 17 -30.39 -54.44 23.93
N ALA A 18 -30.03 -54.54 25.22
CA ALA A 18 -29.77 -53.37 26.05
C ALA A 18 -28.57 -52.54 25.54
N GLY A 19 -27.51 -53.21 25.10
CA GLY A 19 -26.34 -52.56 24.51
C GLY A 19 -26.65 -51.84 23.21
N ILE A 20 -27.44 -52.45 22.32
CA ILE A 20 -27.89 -51.82 21.06
C ILE A 20 -28.74 -50.58 21.36
N LEU A 21 -29.68 -50.66 22.31
CA LEU A 21 -30.51 -49.52 22.71
C LEU A 21 -29.67 -48.39 23.32
N PHE A 22 -28.71 -48.73 24.19
CA PHE A 22 -27.79 -47.76 24.78
C PHE A 22 -26.92 -47.07 23.72
N LEU A 23 -26.39 -47.83 22.76
CA LEU A 23 -25.59 -47.29 21.67
C LEU A 23 -26.43 -46.37 20.77
N ALA A 24 -27.65 -46.79 20.42
CA ALA A 24 -28.57 -45.98 19.63
C ALA A 24 -28.92 -44.67 20.35
N ALA A 25 -29.22 -44.73 21.64
CA ALA A 25 -29.50 -43.54 22.44
C ALA A 25 -28.29 -42.59 22.50
N THR A 26 -27.08 -43.14 22.64
CA THR A 26 -25.83 -42.36 22.65
C THR A 26 -25.63 -41.65 21.30
N ILE A 27 -25.79 -42.35 20.18
CA ILE A 27 -25.66 -41.76 18.84
C ILE A 27 -26.69 -40.65 18.63
N ILE A 28 -27.96 -40.90 18.99
CA ILE A 28 -29.03 -39.91 18.87
C ILE A 28 -28.72 -38.67 19.73
N SER A 29 -28.24 -38.86 20.97
CA SER A 29 -27.87 -37.75 21.84
C SER A 29 -26.72 -36.92 21.29
N TYR A 30 -25.70 -37.56 20.70
CA TYR A 30 -24.58 -36.88 20.08
C TYR A 30 -25.04 -36.04 18.87
N LEU A 31 -25.86 -36.63 17.99
CA LEU A 31 -26.42 -35.92 16.84
C LEU A 31 -27.32 -34.75 17.27
N TYR A 32 -28.08 -34.91 18.35
CA TYR A 32 -28.88 -33.83 18.92
C TYR A 32 -27.98 -32.69 19.39
N VAL A 33 -26.89 -32.98 20.11
CA VAL A 33 -25.94 -31.95 20.53
C VAL A 33 -25.34 -31.24 19.31
N GLU A 34 -24.91 -31.94 18.27
CA GLU A 34 -24.37 -31.27 17.07
C GLU A 34 -25.37 -30.36 16.36
N ILE A 35 -26.64 -30.77 16.28
CA ILE A 35 -27.68 -29.98 15.57
C ILE A 35 -28.04 -28.71 16.34
N TYR A 36 -28.09 -28.77 17.67
CA TYR A 36 -28.59 -27.67 18.50
C TYR A 36 -27.48 -26.84 19.17
N TYR A 37 -26.26 -27.36 19.23
CA TYR A 37 -25.11 -26.63 19.75
C TYR A 37 -24.44 -25.81 18.64
N HIS A 38 -24.91 -24.58 18.47
CA HIS A 38 -24.18 -23.55 17.73
C HIS A 38 -23.49 -22.62 18.72
N PRO A 39 -22.20 -22.83 19.05
CA PRO A 39 -21.48 -21.84 19.83
C PRO A 39 -21.44 -20.54 19.03
N SER A 40 -21.90 -19.45 19.63
CA SER A 40 -21.79 -18.12 19.04
C SER A 40 -20.31 -17.81 18.88
N ASN A 41 -19.79 -17.90 17.65
CA ASN A 41 -18.48 -17.35 17.28
C ASN A 41 -18.60 -15.82 17.24
N GLU A 42 -18.96 -15.20 18.36
CA GLU A 42 -18.66 -13.78 18.53
C GLU A 42 -17.15 -13.69 18.71
N MET A 43 -16.44 -13.45 17.62
CA MET A 43 -15.07 -12.94 17.70
C MET A 43 -15.12 -11.68 18.57
N VAL A 44 -14.64 -11.78 19.80
CA VAL A 44 -14.50 -10.66 20.75
C VAL A 44 -13.37 -9.70 20.31
N PHE A 45 -13.14 -9.56 19.01
CA PHE A 45 -12.34 -8.47 18.44
C PHE A 45 -13.30 -7.40 17.94
N SER A 46 -13.74 -6.56 18.89
CA SER A 46 -14.44 -5.33 18.56
C SER A 46 -13.45 -4.35 17.93
N PHE A 47 -13.36 -4.37 16.59
CA PHE A 47 -12.66 -3.35 15.79
C PHE A 47 -13.24 -1.93 15.97
N SER A 48 -14.32 -1.78 16.74
CA SER A 48 -14.95 -0.50 17.06
C SER A 48 -14.53 0.07 18.42
N SER A 49 -13.72 -0.65 19.19
CA SER A 49 -13.18 -0.14 20.47
C SER A 49 -12.46 1.19 20.26
N SER A 50 -12.67 2.11 21.19
CA SER A 50 -12.05 3.45 21.17
C SER A 50 -10.53 3.37 21.12
N GLU A 51 -9.95 2.37 21.78
CA GLU A 51 -8.51 2.13 21.81
C GLU A 51 -7.93 1.80 20.43
N ILE A 52 -8.59 0.92 19.65
CA ILE A 52 -8.16 0.61 18.28
C ILE A 52 -8.25 1.85 17.38
N LYS A 53 -9.31 2.67 17.54
CA LYS A 53 -9.45 3.92 16.78
C LYS A 53 -8.35 4.93 17.11
N GLN A 54 -7.97 5.05 18.38
CA GLN A 54 -6.88 5.93 18.80
C GLN A 54 -5.53 5.48 18.23
N VAL A 55 -5.23 4.19 18.30
CA VAL A 55 -4.00 3.63 17.71
C VAL A 55 -3.98 3.81 16.19
N GLN A 56 -5.12 3.61 15.52
CA GLN A 56 -5.24 3.82 14.08
C GLN A 56 -4.99 5.28 13.70
N GLN A 57 -5.55 6.24 14.44
CA GLN A 57 -5.31 7.67 14.23
C GLN A 57 -3.84 8.03 14.38
N GLN A 58 -3.15 7.45 15.37
CA GLN A 58 -1.71 7.66 15.54
C GLN A 58 -0.93 7.12 14.34
N ILE A 59 -1.23 5.89 13.89
CA ILE A 59 -0.60 5.29 12.71
C ILE A 59 -0.80 6.16 11.47
N ASP A 60 -2.02 6.66 11.26
CA ASP A 60 -2.34 7.46 10.08
C ASP A 60 -1.66 8.83 10.13
N SER A 61 -1.56 9.46 11.31
CA SER A 61 -0.78 10.69 11.48
C SER A 61 0.71 10.50 11.16
N MET A 62 1.31 9.39 11.61
CA MET A 62 2.71 9.07 11.31
C MET A 62 2.94 8.78 9.83
N LYS A 63 1.98 8.14 9.15
CA LYS A 63 2.07 7.91 7.70
C LYS A 63 2.06 9.22 6.92
N ILE A 64 1.22 10.18 7.29
CA ILE A 64 1.18 11.50 6.63
C ILE A 64 2.53 12.20 6.78
N LEU A 65 3.06 12.26 8.00
CA LEU A 65 4.37 12.87 8.26
C LEU A 65 5.49 12.17 7.48
N ALA A 66 5.50 10.84 7.46
CA ALA A 66 6.49 10.08 6.70
C ALA A 66 6.37 10.31 5.19
N LEU A 67 5.17 10.54 4.66
CA LEU A 67 4.96 10.91 3.26
C LEU A 67 5.46 12.32 2.99
N GLU A 68 5.20 13.28 3.87
CA GLU A 68 5.71 14.66 3.77
C GLU A 68 7.25 14.72 3.86
N GLU A 69 7.87 13.92 4.74
CA GLU A 69 9.33 13.80 4.82
C GLU A 69 9.93 13.15 3.57
N ARG A 70 9.21 12.19 2.97
CA ARG A 70 9.60 11.55 1.70
C ARG A 70 9.39 12.45 0.50
N GLN A 71 8.55 13.49 0.57
CA GLN A 71 8.48 14.46 -0.50
C GLN A 71 9.84 15.15 -0.59
N HIS A 72 10.55 14.92 -1.69
CA HIS A 72 11.87 15.49 -1.93
C HIS A 72 11.74 17.01 -1.88
N LYS A 73 12.18 17.63 -0.78
CA LYS A 73 12.21 19.09 -0.64
C LYS A 73 13.08 19.65 -1.77
N ILE A 74 12.46 20.45 -2.64
CA ILE A 74 13.19 21.17 -3.69
C ILE A 74 13.87 22.35 -2.99
N TYR A 75 15.19 22.27 -2.84
CA TYR A 75 15.98 23.40 -2.35
C TYR A 75 16.26 24.38 -3.48
N PRO A 76 16.41 25.69 -3.18
CA PRO A 76 16.82 26.66 -4.17
C PRO A 76 18.10 26.24 -4.90
N PHE A 77 18.11 26.34 -6.22
CA PHE A 77 19.20 25.88 -7.08
C PHE A 77 19.46 26.87 -8.21
N ASN A 78 20.69 26.88 -8.72
CA ASN A 78 21.01 27.65 -9.92
C ASN A 78 20.65 26.81 -11.16
N PRO A 79 19.71 27.27 -12.02
CA PRO A 79 19.27 26.50 -13.17
C PRO A 79 20.38 26.19 -14.18
N ASN A 80 21.46 26.98 -14.22
CA ASN A 80 22.59 26.74 -15.12
C ASN A 80 23.39 25.48 -14.80
N PHE A 81 23.31 24.99 -13.55
CA PHE A 81 24.13 23.89 -13.03
C PHE A 81 23.33 22.63 -12.70
N ILE A 82 22.10 22.49 -13.21
CA ILE A 82 21.33 21.27 -13.02
C ILE A 82 21.94 20.10 -13.79
N THR A 83 21.87 18.90 -13.21
CA THR A 83 22.17 17.63 -13.88
C THR A 83 20.97 17.16 -14.69
N ASP A 84 21.19 16.19 -15.58
CA ASP A 84 20.14 15.45 -16.29
C ASP A 84 19.14 14.82 -15.31
N TYR A 85 19.64 14.19 -14.25
CA TYR A 85 18.82 13.66 -13.17
C TYR A 85 17.97 14.75 -12.50
N LYS A 86 18.57 15.90 -12.17
CA LYS A 86 17.82 17.03 -11.58
C LYS A 86 16.75 17.55 -12.54
N ALA A 87 17.08 17.71 -13.82
CA ALA A 87 16.12 18.12 -14.84
C ALA A 87 14.94 17.14 -14.96
N TYR A 88 15.22 15.83 -14.95
CA TYR A 88 14.20 14.78 -14.91
C TYR A 88 13.32 14.88 -13.66
N THR A 89 13.91 15.04 -12.46
CA THR A 89 13.13 15.21 -11.23
C THR A 89 12.27 16.47 -11.20
N LEU A 90 12.64 17.49 -11.98
CA LEU A 90 11.87 18.71 -12.15
C LEU A 90 10.75 18.57 -13.19
N GLY A 91 10.68 17.45 -13.94
CA GLY A 91 9.66 17.24 -14.98
C GLY A 91 10.03 17.78 -16.36
N MET A 92 11.32 18.05 -16.62
CA MET A 92 11.80 18.42 -17.95
C MET A 92 11.93 17.18 -18.84
N THR A 93 11.70 17.34 -20.14
CA THR A 93 12.03 16.30 -21.13
C THR A 93 13.55 16.29 -21.40
N PRO A 94 14.11 15.16 -21.89
CA PRO A 94 15.52 15.10 -22.29
C PRO A 94 15.91 16.20 -23.27
N GLU A 95 15.04 16.51 -24.25
CA GLU A 95 15.29 17.52 -25.28
C GLU A 95 15.35 18.94 -24.69
N GLN A 96 14.54 19.23 -23.68
CA GLN A 96 14.57 20.53 -22.97
C GLN A 96 15.88 20.70 -22.19
N PHE A 97 16.37 19.63 -21.57
CA PHE A 97 17.65 19.62 -20.89
C PHE A 97 18.82 19.74 -21.87
N ASP A 98 18.76 19.04 -23.01
CA ASP A 98 19.81 19.09 -24.03
C ASP A 98 19.98 20.50 -24.60
N LYS A 99 18.90 21.27 -24.78
CA LYS A 99 18.99 22.68 -25.18
C LYS A 99 19.72 23.54 -24.15
N LEU A 100 19.44 23.35 -22.87
CA LEU A 100 20.14 24.04 -21.78
C LEU A 100 21.62 23.65 -21.76
N LYS A 101 21.91 22.35 -21.92
CA LYS A 101 23.28 21.82 -21.99
C LYS A 101 24.06 22.42 -23.18
N ALA A 102 23.46 22.47 -24.36
CA ALA A 102 24.05 23.08 -25.54
C ALA A 102 24.26 24.59 -25.40
N PHE A 103 23.43 25.27 -24.60
CA PHE A 103 23.58 26.70 -24.31
C PHE A 103 24.80 26.98 -23.43
N ARG A 104 24.98 26.20 -22.34
CA ARG A 104 26.16 26.32 -21.47
C ARG A 104 27.46 25.87 -22.14
N GLU A 105 27.39 24.92 -23.08
CA GLU A 105 28.56 24.48 -23.87
C GLU A 105 29.09 25.58 -24.80
N LYS A 106 28.29 26.63 -25.07
CA LYS A 106 28.69 27.82 -25.82
C LYS A 106 29.12 28.98 -24.90
N ASP A 107 29.41 28.70 -23.63
CA ASP A 107 29.67 29.70 -22.59
C ASP A 107 28.52 30.71 -22.40
N GLN A 108 27.29 30.31 -22.70
CA GLN A 108 26.09 31.14 -22.52
C GLN A 108 25.32 30.72 -21.27
N TRP A 109 24.81 31.70 -20.52
CA TRP A 109 24.18 31.49 -19.23
C TRP A 109 22.79 32.12 -19.17
N VAL A 110 21.84 31.41 -18.55
CA VAL A 110 20.51 31.96 -18.31
C VAL A 110 20.54 32.85 -17.07
N ASN A 111 19.93 34.02 -17.17
CA ASN A 111 19.97 35.05 -16.13
C ASN A 111 18.59 35.34 -15.53
N SER A 112 17.54 34.74 -16.08
CA SER A 112 16.17 34.92 -15.61
C SER A 112 15.31 33.69 -15.89
N LYS A 113 14.15 33.60 -15.23
CA LYS A 113 13.15 32.55 -15.53
C LYS A 113 12.68 32.61 -17.00
N HIS A 114 12.59 33.82 -17.56
CA HIS A 114 12.21 34.02 -18.96
C HIS A 114 13.30 33.54 -19.92
N ASP A 115 14.58 33.79 -19.60
CA ASP A 115 15.69 33.24 -20.39
C ASP A 115 15.72 31.72 -20.31
N PHE A 116 15.54 31.15 -19.12
CA PHE A 116 15.46 29.71 -18.93
C PHE A 116 14.37 29.10 -19.83
N GLN A 117 13.18 29.69 -19.83
CA GLN A 117 12.08 29.27 -20.68
C GLN A 117 12.41 29.41 -22.18
N ARG A 118 12.97 30.54 -22.60
CA ARG A 118 13.35 30.77 -24.01
C ARG A 118 14.38 29.76 -24.51
N VAL A 119 15.35 29.40 -23.66
CA VAL A 119 16.42 28.45 -24.01
C VAL A 119 15.90 27.01 -24.01
N THR A 120 15.20 26.59 -22.96
CA THR A 120 14.77 25.19 -22.78
C THR A 120 13.49 24.86 -23.54
N GLY A 121 12.58 25.82 -23.67
CA GLY A 121 11.21 25.58 -24.16
C GLY A 121 10.31 24.85 -23.15
N VAL A 122 10.56 25.01 -21.85
CA VAL A 122 9.62 24.51 -20.82
C VAL A 122 8.27 25.23 -20.88
N SER A 123 7.20 24.51 -20.54
CA SER A 123 5.85 25.08 -20.51
C SER A 123 5.69 26.11 -19.40
N ASP A 124 4.75 27.04 -19.56
CA ASP A 124 4.45 28.06 -18.54
C ASP A 124 4.12 27.42 -17.18
N SER A 125 3.30 26.37 -17.19
CA SER A 125 2.92 25.64 -15.97
C SER A 125 4.13 25.04 -15.26
N LEU A 126 5.05 24.41 -16.00
CA LEU A 126 6.26 23.85 -15.41
C LEU A 126 7.17 24.97 -14.86
N LEU A 127 7.34 26.04 -15.63
CA LEU A 127 8.16 27.19 -15.24
C LEU A 127 7.65 27.84 -13.95
N GLU A 128 6.34 27.98 -13.79
CA GLU A 128 5.72 28.56 -12.59
C GLU A 128 6.06 27.75 -11.34
N ILE A 129 6.05 26.42 -11.45
CA ILE A 129 6.38 25.51 -10.34
C ILE A 129 7.87 25.63 -9.98
N ILE A 130 8.77 25.51 -10.96
CA ILE A 130 10.22 25.38 -10.69
C ILE A 130 10.93 26.72 -10.48
N SER A 131 10.42 27.82 -11.05
CA SER A 131 11.10 29.12 -11.02
C SER A 131 11.17 29.76 -9.63
N SER A 132 10.24 29.40 -8.73
CA SER A 132 10.26 29.80 -7.32
C SER A 132 11.52 29.34 -6.58
N TYR A 133 12.19 28.29 -7.09
CA TYR A 133 13.41 27.73 -6.55
C TYR A 133 14.67 28.22 -7.28
N PHE A 134 14.55 29.06 -8.31
CA PHE A 134 15.73 29.55 -9.03
C PHE A 134 16.53 30.53 -8.17
N LYS A 135 17.81 30.25 -8.02
CA LYS A 135 18.78 31.10 -7.34
C LYS A 135 19.88 31.51 -8.32
N PHE A 136 19.73 32.72 -8.87
CA PHE A 136 20.75 33.34 -9.70
C PHE A 136 21.80 34.05 -8.82
N PRO A 137 23.05 34.18 -9.28
CA PRO A 137 24.06 34.98 -8.58
C PRO A 137 23.69 36.46 -8.42
N ASP A 138 24.21 37.11 -7.38
CA ASP A 138 23.88 38.51 -7.08
C ASP A 138 24.34 39.51 -8.16
N TRP A 139 25.36 39.17 -8.95
CA TRP A 139 25.83 40.01 -10.06
C TRP A 139 24.85 40.02 -11.25
N VAL A 140 23.87 39.10 -11.29
CA VAL A 140 22.79 39.13 -12.28
C VAL A 140 21.73 40.15 -11.88
N SER A 141 21.50 40.34 -10.58
CA SER A 141 20.48 41.23 -10.03
C SER A 141 21.00 42.64 -9.69
N LYS A 142 22.29 42.91 -9.91
CA LYS A 142 22.94 44.21 -9.72
C LYS A 142 23.72 44.60 -10.99
N PRO A 143 23.13 45.41 -11.89
CA PRO A 143 23.82 45.92 -13.07
C PRO A 143 24.95 46.90 -12.71
#